data_AF-A0A316H2K8-F1
#
_entry.id   AF-A0A316H2K8-F1
#
_cell.length_a   1.000
_cell.length_b   1.000
_cell.length_c   1.000
_cell.angle_alpha   90.00
_cell.angle_beta   90.00
_cell.angle_gamma   90.00
#
_symmetry.space_group_name_H-M   'P 1'
#
loop_
_entity.id
_entity.type
_entity.pdbx_description
1 polymer ?
#
loop_
_entity_poly.entity_id
_entity_poly.type
_entity_poly.pdbx_seq_one_letter_code
_entity_poly.pdbx_strand_id
1 'polypeptide(L)'
;MNQGKYVFSQLSAFLPQRVFDGIVKKYDGDKYVKHFSCWNQLLCMLFGQLTNRDSLRDLIITLEAHSKKSYHLGLGKSVTRSNLAKANENRDSKIFEEFAYHLIGIARNKRANEDFEVKGKI
;
A
#
# COMPACT_ATOMS: atom_id res chain seq x y z
N MET A 1 -17.70 -12.01 -14.49
CA MET A 1 -17.38 -10.62 -14.13
C MET A 1 -17.47 -10.50 -12.61
N ASN A 2 -16.45 -9.97 -11.93
CA ASN A 2 -16.51 -9.80 -10.47
C ASN A 2 -17.56 -8.75 -10.13
N GLN A 3 -18.60 -9.11 -9.39
CA GLN A 3 -19.66 -8.18 -8.97
C GLN A 3 -19.28 -7.33 -7.73
N GLY A 4 -18.02 -7.38 -7.27
CA GLY A 4 -17.53 -6.68 -6.09
C GLY A 4 -16.12 -6.10 -6.25
N LYS A 5 -15.59 -5.48 -5.17
CA LYS A 5 -14.22 -4.95 -5.14
C LYS A 5 -13.19 -6.07 -5.28
N TYR A 6 -12.10 -5.83 -6.02
CA TYR A 6 -10.99 -6.78 -6.11
C TYR A 6 -10.39 -7.08 -4.73
N VAL A 7 -9.91 -8.30 -4.51
CA VAL A 7 -9.30 -8.73 -3.24
C VAL A 7 -8.20 -7.77 -2.80
N PHE A 8 -7.33 -7.37 -3.72
CA PHE A 8 -6.27 -6.40 -3.42
C PHE A 8 -6.82 -5.05 -2.93
N SER A 9 -7.90 -4.54 -3.53
CA SER A 9 -8.56 -3.30 -3.09
C SER A 9 -9.22 -3.42 -1.73
N GLN A 10 -9.66 -4.63 -1.35
CA GLN A 10 -10.20 -4.89 -0.02
C GLN A 10 -9.07 -4.94 1.02
N LEU A 11 -7.94 -5.57 0.68
CA LEU A 11 -6.75 -5.61 1.54
C LEU A 11 -6.17 -4.21 1.78
N SER A 12 -6.00 -3.43 0.72
CA SER A 12 -5.46 -2.07 0.83
C SER A 12 -6.38 -1.11 1.58
N ALA A 13 -7.70 -1.37 1.61
CA ALA A 13 -8.66 -0.57 2.38
C ALA A 13 -8.44 -0.64 3.90
N PHE A 14 -7.72 -1.65 4.42
CA PHE A 14 -7.37 -1.73 5.83
C PHE A 14 -6.18 -0.84 6.22
N LEU A 15 -5.46 -0.29 5.25
CA LEU A 15 -4.32 0.58 5.50
C LEU A 15 -4.81 1.99 5.90
N PRO A 16 -4.32 2.58 7.01
CA PRO A 16 -4.78 3.89 7.48
C PRO A 16 -4.19 5.01 6.61
N GLN A 17 -4.81 5.27 5.46
CA GLN A 17 -4.30 6.21 4.45
C GLN A 17 -4.07 7.62 5.02
N ARG A 18 -4.96 8.14 5.88
CA ARG A 18 -4.78 9.46 6.50
C ARG A 18 -3.49 9.57 7.33
N VAL A 19 -3.08 8.49 8.00
CA VAL A 19 -1.83 8.45 8.74
C VAL A 19 -0.66 8.49 7.76
N PHE A 20 -0.74 7.69 6.70
CA PHE A 20 0.27 7.68 5.64
C PHE A 20 0.43 9.06 4.98
N ASP A 21 -0.67 9.74 4.65
CA ASP A 21 -0.65 11.08 4.06
C ASP A 21 0.04 12.09 4.98
N GLY A 22 -0.17 11.97 6.30
CA GLY A 22 0.54 12.78 7.31
C GLY A 22 2.05 12.53 7.31
N ILE A 23 2.47 11.26 7.23
CA ILE A 23 3.89 10.87 7.12
C ILE A 23 4.48 11.40 5.81
N VAL A 24 3.82 11.20 4.67
CA VAL A 24 4.27 11.73 3.37
C VAL A 24 4.48 13.23 3.44
N LYS A 25 3.56 13.97 4.06
CA LYS A 25 3.68 15.42 4.25
C LYS A 25 4.88 15.81 5.12
N LYS A 26 5.14 15.06 6.20
CA LYS A 26 6.30 15.27 7.10
C LYS A 26 7.64 15.17 6.37
N TYR A 27 7.75 14.27 5.39
CA TYR A 27 8.97 14.06 4.60
C TYR A 27 8.96 14.73 3.22
N ASP A 28 7.94 15.53 2.91
CA ASP A 28 7.75 16.15 1.58
C ASP A 28 7.80 15.12 0.43
N GLY A 29 7.31 13.89 0.67
CA GLY A 29 7.52 12.73 -0.22
C GLY A 29 6.81 12.81 -1.58
N ASP A 30 5.78 13.65 -1.66
CA ASP A 30 5.04 13.93 -2.88
C ASP A 30 5.28 15.34 -3.43
N LYS A 31 6.39 15.98 -3.05
CA LYS A 31 6.81 17.26 -3.63
C LYS A 31 6.87 17.16 -5.15
N TYR A 32 6.19 18.07 -5.85
CA TYR A 32 6.12 18.14 -7.31
C TYR A 32 5.48 16.93 -8.01
N VAL A 33 4.88 15.99 -7.26
CA VAL A 33 4.26 14.81 -7.84
C VAL A 33 2.88 15.16 -8.42
N LYS A 34 2.65 14.77 -9.69
CA LYS A 34 1.36 15.02 -10.38
C LYS A 34 0.41 13.82 -10.38
N HIS A 35 0.93 12.60 -10.57
CA HIS A 35 0.10 11.43 -10.87
C HIS A 35 0.50 10.14 -10.14
N PHE A 36 1.77 9.98 -9.76
CA PHE A 36 2.26 8.76 -9.13
C PHE A 36 2.71 9.05 -7.70
N SER A 37 1.79 9.10 -6.74
CA SER A 37 2.04 9.46 -5.33
C SER A 37 2.84 8.40 -4.56
N CYS A 38 3.28 8.73 -3.35
CA CYS A 38 3.85 7.77 -2.40
C CYS A 38 2.86 6.64 -2.10
N TRP A 39 1.56 6.95 -2.08
CA TRP A 39 0.50 5.96 -1.91
C TRP A 39 0.46 4.97 -3.07
N ASN A 40 0.54 5.47 -4.32
CA ASN A 40 0.56 4.60 -5.49
C ASN A 40 1.79 3.68 -5.49
N GLN A 41 2.95 4.21 -5.09
CA GLN A 41 4.16 3.41 -4.94
C GLN A 41 4.01 2.34 -3.85
N LEU A 42 3.48 2.69 -2.68
CA LEU A 42 3.21 1.74 -1.60
C LEU A 42 2.35 0.57 -2.12
N LEU A 43 1.25 0.87 -2.79
CA LEU A 43 0.35 -0.16 -3.32
C LEU A 43 1.02 -1.02 -4.40
N CYS A 44 1.84 -0.44 -5.29
CA CYS A 44 2.61 -1.22 -6.27
C CYS A 44 3.58 -2.19 -5.59
N MET A 45 4.31 -1.72 -4.59
CA MET A 45 5.28 -2.53 -3.85
C MET A 45 4.57 -3.64 -3.06
N LEU A 46 3.47 -3.33 -2.37
CA LEU A 46 2.66 -4.33 -1.66
C LEU A 46 2.09 -5.38 -2.62
N PHE A 47 1.59 -4.97 -3.79
CA PHE A 47 1.12 -5.91 -4.80
C PHE A 47 2.24 -6.87 -5.22
N GLY A 48 3.44 -6.35 -5.47
CA GLY A 48 4.62 -7.16 -5.80
C GLY A 48 4.96 -8.18 -4.71
N GLN A 49 4.97 -7.76 -3.44
CA GLN A 49 5.24 -8.66 -2.32
C GLN A 49 4.17 -9.75 -2.17
N LEU A 50 2.88 -9.37 -2.21
CA LEU A 50 1.77 -10.32 -2.05
C LEU A 50 1.65 -11.32 -3.20
N THR A 51 2.11 -10.94 -4.39
CA THR A 51 2.11 -11.81 -5.58
C THR A 51 3.45 -12.46 -5.85
N ASN A 52 4.42 -12.33 -4.94
CA ASN A 52 5.77 -12.89 -5.03
C ASN A 52 6.45 -12.56 -6.36
N ARG A 53 6.49 -11.26 -6.72
CA ARG A 53 7.21 -10.77 -7.92
C ARG A 53 8.67 -10.51 -7.57
N ASP A 54 9.57 -11.16 -8.27
CA ASP A 54 11.00 -11.16 -7.94
C ASP A 54 11.79 -9.99 -8.53
N SER A 55 11.18 -9.20 -9.43
CA SER A 55 11.85 -8.05 -10.03
C SER A 55 10.90 -6.91 -10.38
N LEU A 56 11.47 -5.70 -10.50
CA LEU A 56 10.73 -4.54 -10.99
C LEU A 56 10.13 -4.79 -12.39
N ARG A 57 10.83 -5.52 -13.25
CA ARG A 57 10.33 -5.85 -14.60
C ARG A 57 9.13 -6.78 -14.53
N ASP A 58 9.23 -7.84 -13.73
CA ASP A 58 8.13 -8.81 -13.53
C ASP A 58 6.89 -8.14 -12.93
N LEU A 59 7.09 -7.27 -11.93
CA LEU A 59 6.03 -6.46 -11.34
C LEU A 59 5.33 -5.59 -12.39
N ILE A 60 6.08 -4.84 -13.20
CA ILE A 60 5.49 -3.95 -14.20
C ILE A 60 4.72 -4.73 -15.27
N ILE A 61 5.26 -5.84 -15.78
CA ILE A 61 4.58 -6.69 -16.77
C ILE A 61 3.24 -7.19 -16.21
N THR A 62 3.23 -7.62 -14.95
CA THR A 62 2.02 -8.09 -14.27
C THR A 62 0.99 -6.96 -14.09
N LEU A 63 1.43 -5.77 -13.68
CA LEU A 63 0.57 -4.60 -13.52
C LEU A 63 0.01 -4.12 -14.87
N GLU A 64 0.81 -4.16 -15.93
CA GLU A 64 0.43 -3.75 -17.28
C GLU A 64 -0.62 -4.69 -17.89
N ALA A 65 -0.46 -6.00 -17.69
CA ALA A 65 -1.48 -7.00 -18.05
C ALA A 65 -2.84 -6.75 -17.36
N HIS A 66 -2.83 -6.03 -16.24
CA HIS A 66 -4.02 -5.63 -15.49
C HIS A 66 -4.34 -4.13 -15.59
N SER A 67 -3.75 -3.42 -16.55
CA SER A 67 -3.92 -1.97 -16.77
C SER A 67 -5.38 -1.48 -16.77
N LYS A 68 -6.28 -2.23 -17.44
CA LYS A 68 -7.73 -1.93 -17.47
C LYS A 68 -8.40 -1.97 -16.09
N LYS A 69 -7.77 -2.63 -15.11
CA LYS A 69 -8.26 -2.81 -13.74
C LYS A 69 -7.50 -1.95 -12.72
N SER A 70 -6.36 -1.34 -13.10
CA SER A 70 -5.47 -0.62 -12.18
C SER A 70 -6.16 0.48 -11.38
N TYR A 71 -7.10 1.19 -12.00
CA TYR A 71 -7.90 2.19 -11.29
C TYR A 71 -8.73 1.57 -10.16
N HIS A 72 -9.41 0.45 -10.43
CA HIS A 72 -10.21 -0.28 -9.44
C HIS A 72 -9.35 -0.98 -8.37
N LEU A 73 -8.08 -1.24 -8.67
CA LEU A 73 -7.07 -1.74 -7.72
C LEU A 73 -6.50 -0.63 -6.81
N GLY A 74 -6.83 0.64 -7.06
CA GLY A 74 -6.30 1.78 -6.32
C GLY A 74 -4.91 2.23 -6.77
N LEU A 75 -4.37 1.66 -7.84
CA LEU A 75 -2.99 1.93 -8.34
C LEU A 75 -2.90 3.19 -9.22
N GLY A 76 -4.04 3.80 -9.56
CA GLY A 76 -4.11 5.00 -10.38
C GLY A 76 -4.10 4.73 -11.90
N LYS A 77 -3.90 5.81 -12.68
CA LYS A 77 -4.09 5.81 -14.15
C LYS A 77 -3.01 5.07 -14.93
N SER A 78 -1.75 5.07 -14.48
CA SER A 78 -0.68 4.32 -15.14
C SER A 78 0.56 4.22 -14.26
N VAL A 79 1.04 2.99 -14.07
CA VAL A 79 2.30 2.66 -13.40
C VAL A 79 3.28 2.26 -14.49
N THR A 80 4.23 3.14 -14.81
CA THR A 80 5.29 2.83 -15.77
C THR A 80 6.54 2.36 -15.05
N ARG A 81 7.38 1.56 -15.73
CA ARG A 81 8.67 1.14 -15.19
C ARG A 81 9.54 2.32 -14.79
N SER A 82 9.59 3.37 -15.63
CA SER A 82 10.39 4.56 -15.37
C SER A 82 9.90 5.34 -14.15
N ASN A 83 8.58 5.52 -14.00
CA ASN A 83 8.02 6.23 -12.85
C ASN A 83 8.25 5.46 -11.55
N LEU A 84 8.02 4.15 -11.54
CA LEU A 84 8.23 3.32 -10.35
C LEU A 84 9.72 3.22 -9.99
N ALA A 85 10.61 3.05 -10.97
CA ALA A 85 12.06 3.06 -10.74
C ALA A 85 12.51 4.39 -10.12
N LYS A 86 12.13 5.51 -10.74
CA LYS A 86 12.46 6.85 -10.25
C LYS A 86 11.93 7.09 -8.84
N ALA A 87 10.71 6.66 -8.55
CA ALA A 87 10.12 6.77 -7.21
C ALA A 87 10.88 5.93 -6.17
N ASN A 88 11.28 4.71 -6.52
CA ASN A 88 12.07 3.86 -5.64
C ASN A 88 13.47 4.41 -5.35
N GLU A 89 14.07 5.10 -6.31
CA GLU A 89 15.41 5.69 -6.17
C GLU A 89 15.41 6.99 -5.37
N ASN A 90 14.42 7.87 -5.61
CA ASN A 90 14.49 9.26 -5.15
C ASN A 90 13.67 9.58 -3.89
N ARG A 91 12.71 8.73 -3.51
CA ARG A 91 11.87 9.00 -2.32
C ARG A 91 12.54 8.50 -1.06
N ASP A 92 12.42 9.29 0.00
CA ASP A 92 12.93 8.94 1.32
C ASP A 92 12.23 7.66 1.83
N SER A 93 13.02 6.60 2.03
CA SER A 93 12.52 5.31 2.52
C SER A 93 11.91 5.42 3.92
N LYS A 94 12.27 6.44 4.70
CA LYS A 94 11.73 6.69 6.05
C LYS A 94 10.22 6.86 6.05
N ILE A 95 9.63 7.31 4.94
CA ILE A 95 8.16 7.40 4.78
C ILE A 95 7.51 6.02 4.98
N PHE A 96 8.05 5.01 4.30
CA PHE A 96 7.52 3.65 4.32
C PHE A 96 7.92 2.92 5.61
N GLU A 97 9.12 3.19 6.13
CA GLU A 97 9.59 2.66 7.41
C GLU A 97 8.71 3.14 8.58
N GLU A 98 8.46 4.44 8.70
CA GLU A 98 7.62 5.01 9.77
C GLU A 98 6.19 4.45 9.68
N PHE A 99 5.67 4.30 8.47
CA PHE A 99 4.37 3.68 8.27
C PHE A 99 4.36 2.20 8.67
N ALA A 100 5.42 1.44 8.36
CA ALA A 100 5.55 0.05 8.77
C ALA A 100 5.57 -0.08 10.30
N TYR A 101 6.31 0.78 11.02
CA TYR A 101 6.28 0.80 12.49
C TYR A 101 4.90 1.14 13.04
N HIS A 102 4.17 2.07 12.42
CA HIS A 102 2.80 2.38 12.80
C HIS A 102 1.88 1.16 12.64
N LEU A 103 1.96 0.45 11.50
CA LEU A 103 1.20 -0.78 11.26
C LEU A 103 1.56 -1.91 12.25
N ILE A 104 2.85 -2.07 12.58
CA ILE A 104 3.31 -3.01 13.61
C ILE A 104 2.70 -2.66 14.97
N GLY A 105 2.62 -1.38 15.33
CA GLY A 105 1.94 -0.91 16.53
C GLY A 105 0.46 -1.29 16.56
N ILE A 106 -0.27 -1.04 15.46
CA ILE A 106 -1.68 -1.47 15.32
C ILE A 106 -1.81 -2.98 15.50
N ALA A 107 -0.97 -3.76 14.83
CA ALA A 107 -1.01 -5.22 14.89
C ALA A 107 -0.72 -5.76 16.29
N ARG A 108 0.26 -5.18 16.99
CA ARG A 108 0.58 -5.53 18.39
C ARG A 108 -0.58 -5.23 19.33
N ASN A 109 -1.20 -4.06 19.21
CA ASN A 109 -2.35 -3.69 20.03
C ASN A 109 -3.56 -4.60 19.78
N LYS A 110 -3.83 -4.97 18.52
CA LYS A 110 -4.92 -5.91 18.20
C LYS A 110 -4.64 -7.34 18.65
N ARG A 111 -3.36 -7.73 18.73
CA ARG A 111 -2.93 -9.04 19.23
C ARG A 111 -2.85 -9.08 20.76
N ALA A 112 -2.84 -7.94 21.44
CA ALA A 112 -2.87 -7.88 22.89
C ALA A 112 -4.21 -8.47 23.34
N ASN A 113 -4.21 -9.78 23.57
CA ASN A 113 -5.33 -10.51 24.13
C ASN A 113 -5.51 -9.95 25.55
N GLU A 114 -6.52 -9.10 25.73
CA GLU A 114 -7.37 -9.34 26.89
C GLU A 114 -7.95 -10.73 26.63
N ASP A 115 -7.67 -11.69 27.52
CA ASP A 115 -8.32 -12.99 27.46
C ASP A 115 -9.81 -12.75 27.20
N PHE A 116 -10.40 -13.54 26.31
CA PHE A 116 -11.81 -13.43 25.97
C PHE A 116 -12.64 -13.78 27.21
N GLU A 117 -12.74 -12.84 28.15
CA GLU A 117 -13.55 -12.95 29.34
C GLU A 117 -15.00 -12.76 28.88
N VAL A 118 -15.65 -13.90 28.61
CA VAL A 118 -17.11 -13.92 28.58
C VAL A 118 -17.55 -13.46 29.96
N LYS A 119 -17.99 -12.20 30.07
CA LYS A 119 -18.61 -11.67 31.29
C LYS A 119 -19.91 -12.43 31.54
N GLY A 120 -19.77 -13.61 32.14
CA GLY A 120 -20.89 -14.42 32.58
C GLY A 120 -21.64 -13.63 33.64
N LYS A 121 -22.87 -13.22 33.33
CA LYS A 121 -23.88 -13.01 34.36
C LYS A 121 -24.32 -14.40 34.82
N ILE A 122 -23.80 -14.84 35.96
CA ILE A 122 -24.48 -15.83 36.81
C ILE A 122 -25.48 -15.05 37.66
#